data_AF-A0A445E2W7-F1
#
_entry.id   AF-A0A445E2W7-F1
#
_cell.length_a   1.000
_cell.length_b   1.000
_cell.length_c   1.000
_cell.angle_alpha   90.00
_cell.angle_beta   90.00
_cell.angle_gamma   90.00
#
_symmetry.space_group_name_H-M   'P 1'
#
loop_
_entity.id
_entity.type
_entity.pdbx_description
1 polymer ?
#
loop_
_entity_poly.entity_id
_entity_poly.type
_entity_poly.pdbx_seq_one_letter_code
_entity_poly.pdbx_strand_id
1 'polypeptide(L)' 'MVCGHGERPILRTSTKKDNPGRRFWGCVYYEVQDTCDFFRWADPETGGALQDSKIARCRKKITTLKTRLKDVE' A
#
# COMPACT_ATOMS: atom_id res chain seq x y z
N MET A 1 9.03 -3.97 10.45
CA MET A 1 7.70 -4.53 10.18
C MET A 1 7.47 -5.65 11.19
N VAL A 2 6.49 -5.50 12.07
CA VAL A 2 6.18 -6.42 13.17
C VAL A 2 4.65 -6.54 13.25
N CYS A 3 4.12 -7.73 13.55
CA CYS A 3 2.68 -7.95 13.69
C CYS A 3 2.16 -7.60 15.10
N GLY A 4 0.85 -7.71 15.33
CA GLY A 4 0.23 -7.45 16.63
C GLY A 4 0.73 -8.34 17.78
N HIS A 5 1.32 -9.49 17.46
CA HIS A 5 1.92 -10.41 18.44
C HIS A 5 3.40 -10.14 18.74
N GLY A 6 3.99 -9.06 18.21
CA GLY A 6 5.43 -8.79 18.39
C GLY A 6 6.34 -9.62 17.49
N GLU A 7 5.80 -10.57 16.74
CA GLU A 7 6.55 -11.46 15.85
C GLU A 7 6.80 -10.83 14.47
N ARG A 8 7.88 -11.27 13.82
CA ARG A 8 8.17 -10.92 12.43
C ARG A 8 7.19 -11.64 11.49
N PRO A 9 6.43 -10.92 10.64
CA PRO A 9 5.55 -11.53 9.66
C PRO A 9 6.31 -12.42 8.66
N ILE A 10 5.65 -13.47 8.20
CA ILE A 10 6.21 -14.42 7.22
C ILE A 10 5.54 -14.27 5.85
N LEU A 11 6.29 -14.61 4.80
CA LEU A 11 5.82 -14.53 3.43
C LEU A 11 4.97 -15.76 3.08
N ARG A 12 3.71 -15.53 2.73
CA ARG A 12 2.74 -16.56 2.33
C ARG A 12 2.27 -16.34 0.89
N THR A 13 1.67 -17.36 0.31
CA THR A 13 1.07 -17.32 -1.04
C THR A 13 -0.44 -17.50 -0.91
N SER A 14 -1.21 -16.58 -1.48
CA SER A 14 -2.66 -16.65 -1.45
C SER A 14 -3.17 -17.79 -2.33
N THR A 15 -4.06 -18.59 -1.76
CA THR A 15 -4.83 -19.65 -2.44
C THR A 15 -6.27 -19.22 -2.73
N LYS A 16 -6.63 -17.96 -2.40
CA LYS A 16 -7.98 -17.42 -2.63
C LYS A 16 -8.23 -17.24 -4.13
N LYS A 17 -9.45 -17.54 -4.56
CA LYS A 17 -9.89 -17.44 -5.96
C LYS A 17 -9.68 -16.05 -6.57
N ASP A 18 -9.80 -15.00 -5.75
CA ASP A 18 -9.65 -13.61 -6.21
C ASP A 18 -8.19 -13.17 -6.38
N ASN A 19 -7.26 -13.83 -5.67
CA ASN A 19 -5.84 -13.48 -5.65
C ASN A 19 -4.95 -14.73 -5.70
N PRO A 20 -5.13 -15.65 -6.67
CA PRO A 20 -4.39 -16.90 -6.68
C PRO A 20 -2.92 -16.65 -6.94
N GLY A 21 -2.04 -17.23 -6.15
CA GLY A 21 -0.59 -17.14 -6.33
C GLY A 21 0.05 -15.81 -5.88
N ARG A 22 -0.73 -14.80 -5.50
CA ARG A 22 -0.21 -13.52 -5.02
C ARG A 22 0.39 -13.66 -3.62
N ARG A 23 1.57 -13.08 -3.37
CA ARG A 23 2.29 -13.23 -2.10
C ARG A 23 1.99 -12.09 -1.14
N PHE A 24 1.89 -12.41 0.15
CA PHE A 24 1.64 -11.43 1.22
C PHE A 24 2.44 -11.75 2.48
N TRP A 25 2.74 -10.72 3.27
CA TRP A 25 3.28 -10.81 4.62
C TRP A 25 2.12 -10.96 5.60
N GLY A 26 2.08 -12.07 6.34
CA GLY A 26 1.06 -12.36 7.34
C GLY A 26 1.69 -12.73 8.68
N CYS A 27 0.90 -12.64 9.76
CA CYS A 27 1.31 -13.14 11.07
C CYS A 27 1.70 -14.63 11.00
N VAL A 28 2.64 -15.05 11.85
CA VAL A 28 2.94 -16.49 12.02
C VAL A 28 1.69 -17.27 12.44
N TYR A 29 0.81 -16.65 13.22
CA TYR A 29 -0.45 -17.21 13.73
C TYR A 29 -1.67 -16.96 12.82
N TYR A 30 -1.47 -16.50 11.58
CA TYR A 30 -2.56 -16.13 10.66
C TYR A 30 -3.63 -17.22 10.42
N GLU A 31 -3.29 -18.51 10.55
CA GLU A 31 -4.21 -19.63 10.27
C GLU A 31 -4.83 -20.26 11.52
N VAL A 32 -4.41 -19.85 12.72
CA VAL A 32 -4.82 -20.49 13.99
C VAL A 32 -5.94 -19.74 14.72
N GLN A 33 -6.70 -18.89 14.02
CA GLN A 33 -7.77 -18.05 14.60
C GLN A 33 -7.32 -17.15 15.77
N ASP A 34 -6.02 -16.93 15.91
CA ASP A 34 -5.48 -15.97 16.87
C ASP A 34 -5.50 -14.55 16.27
N THR A 35 -5.93 -13.58 17.07
CA THR A 35 -6.60 -12.33 16.64
C THR A 35 -5.68 -11.22 16.07
N CYS A 36 -4.56 -11.57 15.45
CA CYS A 36 -3.71 -10.57 14.79
C CYS A 36 -4.05 -10.43 13.31
N ASP A 37 -4.78 -9.36 12.97
CA ASP A 37 -5.17 -9.00 11.60
C ASP A 37 -4.03 -8.39 10.75
N PHE A 38 -2.76 -8.67 11.09
CA PHE A 38 -1.63 -8.17 10.32
C PHE A 38 -1.62 -8.81 8.92
N PHE A 39 -1.75 -7.98 7.90
CA PHE A 39 -1.71 -8.36 6.49
C PHE A 39 -1.08 -7.24 5.64
N ARG A 40 -0.16 -7.59 4.75
CA ARG A 40 0.37 -6.66 3.72
C ARG A 40 0.78 -7.42 2.47
N TRP A 41 0.40 -6.92 1.29
CA TRP A 41 0.88 -7.48 0.02
C TRP A 41 2.41 -7.40 -0.10
N ALA A 42 3.03 -8.44 -0.68
CA ALA A 42 4.48 -8.53 -0.84
C ALA A 42 4.98 -7.97 -2.18
N ASP A 43 4.08 -7.83 -3.15
CA ASP A 43 4.37 -7.01 -4.32
C ASP A 43 4.71 -5.58 -3.87
N PRO A 44 5.70 -4.92 -4.50
CA PRO A 44 5.89 -3.49 -4.32
C PRO A 44 4.53 -2.87 -4.60
N GLU A 45 4.01 -2.05 -3.69
CA GLU A 45 2.80 -1.28 -3.98
C GLU A 45 3.10 -0.49 -5.25
N THR A 46 2.67 -1.03 -6.40
CA THR A 46 2.92 -0.45 -7.72
C THR A 46 2.31 0.97 -7.78
N GLY A 47 1.49 1.30 -6.78
CA GLY A 47 0.83 2.57 -6.59
C GLY A 47 1.20 3.39 -5.37
N GLY A 48 2.15 3.02 -4.49
CA GLY A 48 2.45 3.81 -3.30
C GLY A 48 3.32 5.03 -3.63
N ALA A 49 4.63 4.89 -3.49
CA ALA A 49 5.58 5.99 -3.69
C ALA A 49 5.57 6.59 -5.12
N LEU A 50 5.35 5.77 -6.16
CA LEU A 50 5.35 6.26 -7.54
C LEU A 50 4.05 7.02 -7.89
N GLN A 51 2.89 6.61 -7.37
CA GLN A 51 1.67 7.41 -7.57
C GLN A 51 1.68 8.63 -6.66
N ASP A 52 2.19 8.54 -5.44
CA ASP A 52 2.32 9.69 -4.55
C ASP A 52 3.18 10.78 -5.20
N SER A 53 4.30 10.41 -5.83
CA SER A 53 5.15 11.36 -6.55
C SER A 53 4.49 11.93 -7.81
N LYS A 54 3.68 11.14 -8.54
CA LYS A 54 2.87 11.63 -9.67
C LYS A 54 1.75 12.58 -9.20
N ILE A 55 1.03 12.23 -8.14
CA ILE A 55 -0.03 13.04 -7.53
C ILE A 55 0.55 14.35 -7.00
N ALA A 56 1.67 14.31 -6.29
CA ALA A 56 2.36 15.50 -5.80
C ALA A 56 2.76 16.44 -6.96
N ARG A 57 3.28 15.87 -8.05
CA ARG A 57 3.63 16.63 -9.27
C ARG A 57 2.40 17.25 -9.92
N CYS A 58 1.31 16.51 -10.05
CA CYS A 58 0.05 17.02 -10.58
C CYS A 58 -0.52 18.14 -9.70
N ARG A 59 -0.52 17.99 -8.37
CA ARG A 59 -0.94 19.04 -7.42
C ARG A 59 -0.12 20.31 -7.57
N LYS A 60 1.20 20.20 -7.74
CA LYS A 60 2.10 21.34 -7.97
C LYS A 60 1.74 22.06 -9.27
N LYS A 61 1.54 21.33 -10.38
CA LYS A 61 1.08 21.89 -11.66
C LYS A 61 -0.27 22.61 -11.54
N ILE A 62 -1.24 22.01 -10.86
CA ILE A 62 -2.57 22.63 -10.64
C ILE A 62 -2.42 23.95 -9.88
N THR A 63 -1.60 23.98 -8.83
CA THR A 63 -1.36 25.20 -8.05
C THR A 63 -0.77 26.30 -8.91
N THR A 64 0.28 26.00 -9.68
CA THR A 64 0.90 26.95 -10.60
C THR A 64 -0.07 27.49 -11.65
N LEU A 65 -0.89 26.62 -12.25
CA LEU A 65 -1.87 27.04 -13.26
C LEU A 65 -2.97 27.92 -12.64
N LYS A 66 -3.44 27.59 -11.43
CA LYS A 66 -4.41 28.42 -10.71
C LYS A 66 -3.87 29.81 -10.38
N THR A 67 -2.60 29.92 -9.99
CA THR A 67 -1.97 31.23 -9.75
C THR A 67 -1.92 32.03 -11.04
N ARG A 68 -1.40 31.44 -12.12
CA ARG A 68 -1.31 32.09 -13.43
C ARG A 68 -2.65 32.53 -13.98
N LEU A 69 -3.74 31.81 -13.69
CA LEU A 69 -5.08 32.19 -14.10
C LEU A 69 -5.56 33.45 -13.38
N LYS A 70 -5.26 33.58 -12.09
CA LYS A 70 -5.59 34.78 -11.31
C LYS A 70 -4.81 36.02 -11.75
N ASP A 71 -3.59 35.83 -12.26
CA ASP A 71 -2.76 36.93 -12.76
C ASP A 71 -3.23 37.47 -14.14
N VAL A 72 -4.19 36.79 -14.77
CA VAL A 72 -4.78 37.17 -16.08
C VAL A 72 -6.14 37.88 -15.90
N GLU A 73 -6.76 37.77 -14.72
CA GLU A 73 -7.97 38.51 -14.32
C GLU A 73 -7.63 39.91 -13.80
#